data_AF-A0A6G4RDA7-F1
#
_entry.id   AF-A0A6G4RDA7-F1
#
_cell.length_a   1.000
_cell.length_b   1.000
_cell.length_c   1.000
_cell.angle_alpha   90.00
_cell.angle_beta   90.00
_cell.angle_gamma   90.00
#
_symmetry.space_group_name_H-M   'P 1'
#
loop_
_entity.id
_entity.type
_entity.pdbx_description
1 polymer ?
#
loop_
_entity_poly.entity_id
_entity_poly.type
_entity_poly.pdbx_seq_one_letter_code
_entity_poly.pdbx_strand_id
1 'polypeptide(L)' 'MIKFTEGVDNNELLAYCIAFGIVIGMMLGFFIGAIYSNGFIMAMGPTIGIFIGLAAWFILADQADY' A
#
# COMPACT_ATOMS: atom_id res chain seq x y z
N MET A 1 16.72 14.02 10.96
CA MET A 1 15.74 13.01 10.52
C MET A 1 15.38 13.38 9.10
N ILE A 2 15.72 12.57 8.10
CA ILE A 2 15.47 12.91 6.69
C ILE A 2 13.95 12.95 6.52
N LYS A 3 13.37 14.12 6.26
CA LYS A 3 11.95 14.23 5.88
C LYS A 3 11.83 13.65 4.48
N PHE A 4 11.42 12.38 4.39
CA PHE A 4 11.17 11.68 3.12
C PHE A 4 10.05 12.32 2.28
N THR A 5 9.41 13.37 2.78
CA THR A 5 8.28 14.08 2.18
C THR A 5 8.59 15.53 1.78
N GLU A 6 9.84 16.01 1.92
CA GLU A 6 10.20 17.36 1.46
C GLU A 6 9.98 17.52 -0.05
N GLY A 7 8.88 18.19 -0.42
CA GLY A 7 8.54 18.55 -1.80
C GLY A 7 7.50 17.67 -2.50
N VAL A 8 6.90 16.69 -1.81
CA VAL A 8 5.82 15.85 -2.38
C VAL A 8 4.47 16.32 -1.82
N ASP A 9 3.51 16.59 -2.70
CA ASP A 9 2.16 16.97 -2.27
C ASP A 9 1.48 15.80 -1.54
N ASN A 10 0.59 16.10 -0.59
CA ASN A 10 -0.08 15.06 0.21
C ASN A 10 -0.90 14.10 -0.67
N ASN A 11 -1.42 14.59 -1.80
CA ASN A 11 -2.12 13.77 -2.79
C ASN A 11 -1.17 12.89 -3.60
N GLU A 12 0.03 13.38 -3.93
CA GLU A 12 1.05 12.59 -4.61
C GLU A 12 1.55 11.47 -3.70
N LEU A 13 1.80 11.77 -2.42
CA LEU A 13 2.18 10.77 -1.43
C LEU A 13 1.10 9.69 -1.29
N LEU A 14 -0.17 10.09 -1.20
CA LEU A 14 -1.30 9.15 -1.14
C LEU A 14 -1.33 8.24 -2.39
N ALA A 15 -1.18 8.83 -3.58
CA ALA A 15 -1.17 8.08 -4.83
C ALA A 15 -0.02 7.06 -4.87
N TYR A 16 1.19 7.45 -4.46
CA TYR A 16 2.34 6.54 -4.37
C TYR A 16 2.11 5.42 -3.37
N CYS A 17 1.62 5.73 -2.18
CA CYS A 17 1.36 4.73 -1.15
C CYS A 17 0.27 3.73 -1.60
N ILE A 18 -0.82 4.20 -2.23
CA ILE A 18 -1.86 3.32 -2.77
C ILE A 18 -1.32 2.46 -3.91
N ALA A 19 -0.60 3.04 -4.87
CA ALA A 19 -0.04 2.29 -6.00
C ALA A 19 0.93 1.21 -5.51
N PHE A 20 1.84 1.55 -4.60
CA PHE A 20 2.77 0.61 -3.99
C PHE A 20 2.04 -0.47 -3.18
N GLY A 21 1.04 -0.06 -2.40
CA GLY A 21 0.18 -0.95 -1.65
C GLY A 21 -0.50 -1.98 -2.54
N ILE A 22 -1.10 -1.56 -3.66
CA ILE A 22 -1.73 -2.45 -4.65
C ILE A 22 -0.72 -3.47 -5.20
N VAL A 23 0.49 -3.05 -5.55
CA VAL A 23 1.55 -3.96 -6.04
C VAL A 23 1.89 -5.01 -4.99
N ILE A 24 2.13 -4.60 -3.74
CA ILE A 24 2.39 -5.54 -2.64
C ILE A 24 1.21 -6.47 -2.43
N GLY A 25 -0.01 -5.92 -2.37
CA GLY A 25 -1.24 -6.67 -2.15
C GLY A 25 -1.46 -7.74 -3.22
N MET A 26 -1.20 -7.42 -4.50
CA MET A 26 -1.24 -8.40 -5.58
C MET A 26 -0.23 -9.53 -5.40
N MET A 27 1.03 -9.20 -5.07
CA MET A 27 2.06 -10.22 -4.82
C MET A 27 1.66 -11.14 -3.66
N LEU A 28 1.14 -10.56 -2.58
CA LEU A 28 0.75 -11.28 -1.37
C LEU A 28 -0.50 -12.14 -1.60
N GLY A 29 -1.52 -11.58 -2.24
CA GLY A 29 -2.73 -12.31 -2.62
C GLY A 29 -2.44 -13.46 -3.58
N PHE A 30 -1.56 -13.26 -4.56
CA PHE A 30 -1.14 -14.32 -5.47
C PHE A 30 -0.35 -15.41 -4.76
N PHE A 31 0.61 -15.04 -3.91
CA PHE A 31 1.41 -15.99 -3.14
C PHE A 31 0.54 -16.87 -2.22
N ILE A 32 -0.30 -16.25 -1.39
CA ILE A 32 -1.19 -16.97 -0.48
C ILE A 32 -2.22 -17.76 -1.29
N GLY A 33 -2.86 -17.13 -2.28
CA GLY A 33 -3.86 -17.79 -3.11
C GLY A 33 -3.31 -19.01 -3.85
N ALA A 34 -2.04 -18.99 -4.28
CA ALA A 34 -1.39 -20.14 -4.92
C ALA A 34 -1.13 -21.28 -3.93
N ILE A 35 -0.71 -20.96 -2.70
CA ILE A 35 -0.51 -21.97 -1.63
C ILE A 35 -1.82 -22.72 -1.33
N TYR A 36 -2.94 -22.00 -1.30
CA TYR A 36 -4.25 -22.57 -0.96
C TYR A 36 -5.10 -22.96 -2.17
N SER A 37 -4.59 -22.80 -3.40
CA SER A 37 -5.34 -23.01 -4.65
C SER A 37 -6.70 -22.29 -4.65
N ASN A 38 -6.73 -21.05 -4.15
CA ASN A 38 -7.96 -20.30 -3.93
C ASN A 38 -7.94 -18.97 -4.72
N GLY A 39 -8.71 -18.93 -5.80
CA GLY A 39 -8.83 -17.75 -6.67
C GLY A 39 -9.47 -16.54 -5.99
N PHE A 40 -10.30 -16.73 -4.95
CA PHE A 40 -10.86 -15.61 -4.19
C PHE A 40 -9.77 -14.86 -3.43
N ILE A 41 -8.82 -15.58 -2.82
CA ILE A 41 -7.69 -14.97 -2.11
C ILE A 41 -6.78 -14.21 -3.07
N MET A 42 -6.53 -14.75 -4.26
CA MET A 42 -5.78 -14.05 -5.31
C MET A 42 -6.47 -12.74 -5.71
N ALA A 43 -7.79 -12.78 -5.90
CA ALA A 43 -8.58 -11.61 -6.29
C ALA A 43 -8.69 -10.54 -5.19
N MET A 44 -8.55 -10.92 -3.92
CA MET A 44 -8.55 -9.99 -2.78
C MET A 44 -7.23 -9.24 -2.61
N GLY A 45 -6.15 -9.69 -3.26
CA GLY A 45 -4.82 -9.09 -3.17
C GLY A 45 -4.80 -7.57 -3.38
N PRO A 46 -5.32 -7.03 -4.50
CA PRO A 46 -5.39 -5.58 -4.74
C PRO A 46 -6.13 -4.83 -3.63
N THR A 47 -7.25 -5.38 -3.14
CA THR A 47 -8.05 -4.75 -2.08
C THR A 47 -7.28 -4.64 -0.78
N ILE A 48 -6.59 -5.72 -0.37
CA ILE A 48 -5.69 -5.69 0.80
C ILE A 48 -4.57 -4.68 0.58
N GLY A 49 -4.03 -4.62 -0.64
CA GLY A 49 -3.01 -3.67 -1.03
C GLY A 49 -3.42 -2.21 -0.86
N ILE A 50 -4.65 -1.86 -1.22
CA ILE A 50 -5.21 -0.51 -0.99
C ILE A 50 -5.17 -0.15 0.50
N PHE A 51 -5.58 -1.06 1.39
CA PHE A 51 -5.54 -0.82 2.84
C PHE A 51 -4.12 -0.68 3.38
N ILE A 52 -3.16 -1.48 2.88
CA ILE A 52 -1.74 -1.34 3.22
C ILE A 52 -1.22 0.05 2.79
N GLY A 53 -1.56 0.48 1.57
CA GLY A 53 -1.19 1.79 1.05
C GLY A 53 -1.77 2.94 1.87
N LEU A 54 -3.06 2.87 2.20
CA LEU A 54 -3.71 3.84 3.09
C LEU A 54 -3.06 3.89 4.47
N ALA A 55 -2.77 2.74 5.08
CA ALA A 55 -2.10 2.69 6.38
C ALA A 55 -0.70 3.31 6.33
N ALA A 56 0.08 3.01 5.28
CA ALA A 56 1.39 3.61 5.06
C ALA A 56 1.30 5.13 4.88
N TRP A 57 0.32 5.61 4.11
CA TRP A 57 0.07 7.04 3.96
C TRP A 57 -0.27 7.70 5.30
N PHE A 58 -1.18 7.12 6.10
CA PHE A 58 -1.51 7.65 7.43
C PHE A 58 -0.29 7.79 8.33
N ILE A 59 0.59 6.78 8.34
CA ILE A 59 1.83 6.82 9.13
C ILE A 59 2.76 7.91 8.61
N LEU A 60 2.95 8.01 7.28
CA LEU A 60 3.89 8.96 6.68
C LEU A 60 3.40 10.40 6.73
N ALA A 61 2.09 10.63 6.58
CA ALA A 61 1.46 11.93 6.72
C ALA A 61 1.57 12.44 8.16
N ASP A 62 1.36 11.59 9.17
CA ASP A 62 1.54 11.96 10.59
C ASP A 62 2.99 12.36 10.92
N GLN A 63 3.97 11.78 10.22
CA GLN A 63 5.39 12.16 10.36
C GLN A 63 5.76 13.46 9.61
N ALA A 64 4.92 13.97 8.71
CA ALA A 64 5.19 15.19 7.94
C ALA A 64 4.78 16.47 8.68
N ASP A 65 3.80 16.38 9.59
CA ASP A 65 3.23 17.50 10.36
C ASP A 65 4.03 17.90 11.62
N TYR A 66 5.14 17.21 11.95
CA TYR A 66 6.07 17.56 13.05
C TYR A 66 7.43 18.12 12.58
#